data_AF-A0ABD2QMQ8-F1
#
_entry.id   AF-A0ABD2QMQ8-F1
#
_cell.length_a   1.000
_cell.length_b   1.000
_cell.length_c   1.000
_cell.angle_alpha   90.00
_cell.angle_beta   90.00
_cell.angle_gamma   90.00
#
_symmetry.space_group_name_H-M   'P 1'
#
loop_
_entity.id
_entity.type
_entity.pdbx_description
1 polymer ?
#
loop_
_entity_poly.entity_id
_entity_poly.type
_entity_poly.pdbx_seq_one_letter_code
_entity_poly.pdbx_strand_id
1 'polypeptide(L)'
;MFIESFIVKQVLPQYANTHTTTSATGLQTSFFRSEAKDIVRNAVRALDSDAVIFVGSGSTGAVSKLLHSLSLQNKPVVIVGPYEHHSNLLPWRHYSERWYRVAMSSDGSVSLADLEELLCKETPICKMENRKILVCMNAASNVTGILTDVDAVCSLVHAYDAYIFFDYATAAPYVKIDMNPVWCERPANIAYPSKKLYKDAIFFSGHKFIGGPQSSGVLIVKKNLLKHSQDCPEMPGGGTVFLVSRSEQFYLSDVESREEAGTPAIIEDIRTGLTMKLKQTVGVDNILNKECNFLG
;
A
#
# COMPACT_ATOMS: atom_id res chain seq x y z
N MET A 1 4.93 16.97 22.53
CA MET A 1 4.70 16.13 21.34
C MET A 1 3.20 15.82 21.26
N PHE A 2 2.50 16.36 20.25
CA PHE A 2 1.03 16.36 20.17
C PHE A 2 0.42 14.94 20.14
N ILE A 3 0.98 14.05 19.31
CA ILE A 3 0.51 12.65 19.16
C ILE A 3 0.66 11.88 20.48
N GLU A 4 1.83 11.89 21.10
CA GLU A 4 2.06 11.20 22.38
C GLU A 4 1.15 11.73 23.50
N SER A 5 0.92 13.04 23.53
CA SER A 5 0.02 13.64 24.51
C SER A 5 -1.43 13.17 24.31
N PHE A 6 -1.87 13.02 23.06
CA PHE A 6 -3.20 12.50 22.74
C PHE A 6 -3.31 11.01 23.12
N ILE A 7 -2.32 10.18 22.76
CA ILE A 7 -2.31 8.76 23.12
C ILE A 7 -2.41 8.59 24.65
N VAL A 8 -1.56 9.28 25.40
CA VAL A 8 -1.52 9.14 26.87
C VAL A 8 -2.80 9.65 27.53
N LYS A 9 -3.37 10.75 27.05
CA LYS A 9 -4.49 11.43 27.74
C LYS A 9 -5.87 11.00 27.25
N GLN A 10 -6.00 10.50 26.02
CA GLN A 10 -7.29 10.21 25.38
C GLN A 10 -7.46 8.73 25.03
N VAL A 11 -6.40 8.07 24.54
CA VAL A 11 -6.49 6.68 24.07
C VAL A 11 -6.29 5.69 25.21
N LEU A 12 -5.13 5.75 25.89
CA LEU A 12 -4.76 4.78 26.92
C LEU A 12 -5.73 4.71 28.11
N PRO A 13 -6.32 5.82 28.61
CA PRO A 13 -7.24 5.76 29.74
C PRO A 13 -8.52 4.97 29.46
N GLN A 14 -8.90 4.83 28.20
CA GLN A 14 -10.12 4.13 27.76
C GLN A 14 -9.82 2.86 26.95
N TYR A 15 -8.56 2.41 26.96
CA TYR A 15 -8.09 1.31 26.15
C TYR A 15 -8.76 -0.01 26.54
N ALA A 16 -9.33 -0.69 25.55
CA ALA A 16 -9.83 -2.05 25.67
C ALA A 16 -9.69 -2.79 24.33
N ASN A 17 -9.83 -4.12 24.37
CA ASN A 17 -9.74 -4.91 23.15
C ASN A 17 -10.93 -4.60 22.21
N THR A 18 -10.64 -4.43 20.91
CA THR A 18 -11.63 -4.09 19.87
C THR A 18 -12.62 -5.21 19.57
N HIS A 19 -12.35 -6.44 20.02
CA HIS A 19 -13.25 -7.59 19.87
C HIS A 19 -14.43 -7.59 20.85
N THR A 20 -14.46 -6.69 21.83
CA THR A 20 -15.58 -6.55 22.78
C THR A 20 -16.36 -5.28 22.50
N THR A 21 -17.49 -5.41 21.79
CA THR A 21 -18.33 -4.26 21.39
C THR A 21 -19.43 -3.93 22.40
N THR A 22 -19.55 -4.69 23.48
CA THR A 22 -20.57 -4.47 24.52
C THR A 22 -20.14 -3.50 25.62
N SER A 23 -18.84 -3.19 25.71
CA SER A 23 -18.31 -2.21 26.68
C SER A 23 -18.07 -0.85 26.02
N ALA A 24 -18.28 0.23 26.77
CA ALA A 24 -18.02 1.58 26.28
C ALA A 24 -16.55 1.79 25.87
N THR A 25 -15.60 1.23 26.62
CA THR A 25 -14.17 1.30 26.33
C THR A 25 -13.76 0.51 25.08
N GLY A 26 -14.38 -0.66 24.87
CA GLY A 26 -14.16 -1.47 23.68
C GLY A 26 -14.69 -0.77 22.42
N LEU A 27 -15.91 -0.23 22.49
CA LEU A 27 -16.49 0.60 21.42
C LEU A 27 -15.62 1.82 21.10
N GLN A 28 -15.21 2.57 22.12
CA GLN A 28 -14.38 3.76 21.93
C GLN A 28 -13.04 3.42 21.28
N THR A 29 -12.39 2.33 21.70
CA THR A 29 -11.13 1.88 21.11
C THR A 29 -11.31 1.48 19.64
N SER A 30 -12.41 0.78 19.33
CA SER A 30 -12.78 0.45 17.95
C SER A 30 -13.04 1.68 17.10
N PHE A 31 -13.69 2.72 17.65
CA PHE A 31 -13.88 3.99 16.93
C PHE A 31 -12.55 4.69 16.63
N PHE A 32 -11.63 4.82 17.61
CA PHE A 32 -10.32 5.42 17.34
C PHE A 32 -9.57 4.70 16.21
N ARG A 33 -9.65 3.36 16.19
CA ARG A 33 -9.01 2.57 15.15
C ARG A 33 -9.70 2.73 13.78
N SER A 34 -11.03 2.78 13.75
CA SER A 34 -11.80 3.04 12.52
C SER A 34 -11.50 4.44 11.97
N GLU A 35 -11.48 5.47 12.82
CA GLU A 35 -11.13 6.83 12.43
C GLU A 35 -9.70 6.90 11.87
N ALA A 36 -8.76 6.14 12.44
CA ALA A 36 -7.40 6.06 11.91
C ALA A 36 -7.38 5.51 10.49
N LYS A 37 -8.18 4.47 10.18
CA LYS A 37 -8.34 3.98 8.81
C LYS A 37 -8.98 5.02 7.89
N ASP A 38 -10.01 5.72 8.34
CA ASP A 38 -10.69 6.75 7.53
C ASP A 38 -9.76 7.93 7.22
N ILE A 39 -8.93 8.34 8.17
CA ILE A 39 -7.87 9.33 7.92
C ILE A 39 -6.92 8.83 6.82
N VAL A 40 -6.46 7.58 6.90
CA VAL A 40 -5.59 6.99 5.89
C VAL A 40 -6.29 6.95 4.53
N ARG A 41 -7.53 6.46 4.46
CA ARG A 41 -8.35 6.39 3.23
C ARG A 41 -8.42 7.74 2.53
N ASN A 42 -8.83 8.77 3.28
CA ASN A 42 -8.99 10.12 2.75
C ASN A 42 -7.65 10.71 2.31
N ALA A 43 -6.58 10.50 3.09
CA ALA A 43 -5.26 11.04 2.81
C ALA A 43 -4.61 10.48 1.54
N VAL A 44 -5.02 9.30 1.07
CA VAL A 44 -4.50 8.66 -0.14
C VAL A 44 -5.52 8.60 -1.29
N ARG A 45 -6.72 9.17 -1.11
CA ARG A 45 -7.84 9.05 -2.06
C ARG A 45 -8.18 7.57 -2.38
N ALA A 46 -8.25 6.74 -1.34
CA ALA A 46 -8.80 5.40 -1.47
C ALA A 46 -10.31 5.46 -1.75
N LEU A 47 -10.81 4.60 -2.62
CA LEU A 47 -12.24 4.45 -2.92
C LEU A 47 -12.81 3.21 -2.21
N ASP A 48 -14.13 3.01 -2.24
CA ASP A 48 -14.78 1.82 -1.69
C ASP A 48 -14.31 0.51 -2.35
N SER A 49 -13.75 0.60 -3.56
CA SER A 49 -13.10 -0.52 -4.26
C SER A 49 -11.75 -0.93 -3.66
N ASP A 50 -11.25 -0.18 -2.68
CA ASP A 50 -9.93 -0.32 -2.11
C ASP A 50 -10.05 -0.74 -0.64
N ALA A 51 -9.18 -1.63 -0.20
CA ALA A 51 -9.04 -2.03 1.19
C ALA A 51 -7.85 -1.30 1.81
N VAL A 52 -8.02 -0.79 3.02
CA VAL A 52 -6.95 -0.25 3.87
C VAL A 52 -6.69 -1.21 5.01
N ILE A 53 -5.49 -1.81 5.00
CA ILE A 53 -5.10 -2.87 5.91
C ILE A 53 -3.86 -2.42 6.69
N PHE A 54 -3.94 -2.47 8.01
CA PHE A 54 -2.78 -2.32 8.87
C PHE A 54 -2.00 -3.63 8.93
N VAL A 55 -0.70 -3.54 8.72
CA VAL A 55 0.17 -4.72 8.52
C VAL A 55 1.32 -4.81 9.51
N GLY A 56 1.34 -3.95 10.53
CA GLY A 56 2.36 -3.97 11.59
C GLY A 56 3.73 -3.55 11.07
N SER A 57 4.53 -4.50 10.58
CA SER A 57 5.96 -4.35 10.26
C SER A 57 6.25 -3.58 8.95
N GLY A 58 5.67 -2.38 8.82
CA GLY A 58 5.94 -1.44 7.74
C GLY A 58 5.65 -2.00 6.34
N SER A 59 6.43 -1.55 5.36
CA SER A 59 6.31 -1.99 3.96
C SER A 59 6.62 -3.48 3.78
N THR A 60 7.48 -4.06 4.62
CA THR A 60 7.78 -5.50 4.56
C THR A 60 6.53 -6.34 4.86
N GLY A 61 5.79 -6.00 5.91
CA GLY A 61 4.52 -6.66 6.24
C GLY A 61 3.49 -6.51 5.13
N ALA A 62 3.44 -5.33 4.50
CA ALA A 62 2.54 -5.06 3.37
C ALA A 62 2.82 -5.95 2.16
N VAL A 63 4.10 -6.06 1.76
CA VAL A 63 4.51 -6.91 0.63
C VAL A 63 4.21 -8.38 0.92
N SER A 64 4.49 -8.85 2.13
CA SER A 64 4.18 -10.22 2.55
C SER A 64 2.68 -10.50 2.41
N LYS A 65 1.83 -9.66 3.00
CA LYS A 65 0.37 -9.83 2.93
C LYS A 65 -0.16 -9.76 1.50
N LEU A 66 0.36 -8.83 0.70
CA LEU A 66 -0.03 -8.70 -0.71
C LEU A 66 0.29 -9.99 -1.48
N LEU A 67 1.50 -10.52 -1.37
CA LEU A 67 1.92 -11.75 -2.05
C LEU A 67 1.04 -12.95 -1.73
N HIS A 68 0.67 -13.13 -0.47
CA HIS A 68 -0.23 -14.21 -0.05
C HIS A 68 -1.68 -14.01 -0.51
N SER A 69 -2.11 -12.76 -0.67
CA SER A 69 -3.47 -12.45 -1.10
C SER A 69 -3.68 -12.60 -2.61
N LEU A 70 -2.60 -12.51 -3.40
CA LEU A 70 -2.65 -12.63 -4.86
C LEU A 70 -2.99 -14.07 -5.28
N SER A 71 -4.19 -14.24 -5.83
CA SER A 71 -4.64 -15.51 -6.41
C SER A 71 -4.09 -15.70 -7.83
N LEU A 72 -2.86 -16.18 -7.94
CA LEU A 72 -2.23 -16.45 -9.23
C LEU A 72 -2.18 -17.96 -9.48
N GLN A 73 -2.59 -18.38 -10.68
CA GLN A 73 -2.56 -19.79 -11.07
C GLN A 73 -1.14 -20.34 -11.22
N ASN A 74 -0.23 -19.48 -11.69
CA ASN A 74 1.17 -19.80 -11.90
C ASN A 74 2.04 -18.69 -11.32
N LYS A 75 3.29 -19.00 -10.94
CA LYS A 75 4.24 -17.99 -10.47
C LYS A 75 4.36 -16.85 -11.49
N PRO A 76 4.32 -15.58 -11.06
CA PRO A 76 4.31 -14.45 -11.97
C PRO A 76 5.68 -14.18 -12.59
N VAL A 77 5.68 -13.38 -13.65
CA VAL A 77 6.87 -12.60 -14.03
C VAL A 77 6.83 -11.28 -13.28
N VAL A 78 7.93 -10.89 -12.66
CA VAL A 78 8.03 -9.66 -11.88
C VAL A 78 8.97 -8.67 -12.56
N ILE A 79 8.53 -7.43 -12.74
CA ILE A 79 9.38 -6.32 -13.18
C ILE A 79 9.54 -5.36 -12.01
N VAL A 80 10.79 -5.06 -11.63
CA VAL A 80 11.10 -4.13 -10.54
C VAL A 80 11.76 -2.85 -11.05
N GLY A 81 11.62 -1.75 -10.30
CA GLY A 81 12.30 -0.51 -10.62
C GLY A 81 13.83 -0.57 -10.44
N PRO A 82 14.55 0.47 -10.87
CA PRO A 82 16.01 0.49 -10.85
C PRO A 82 16.62 0.62 -9.44
N TYR A 83 15.91 1.25 -8.50
CA TYR A 83 16.41 1.63 -7.17
C TYR A 83 15.57 1.04 -6.02
N GLU A 84 15.19 -0.23 -6.15
CA GLU A 84 14.39 -0.90 -5.12
C GLU A 84 15.14 -1.12 -3.81
N HIS A 85 14.46 -0.85 -2.69
CA HIS A 85 14.93 -1.22 -1.37
C HIS A 85 14.85 -2.74 -1.20
N HIS A 86 15.74 -3.35 -0.41
CA HIS A 86 15.78 -4.81 -0.23
C HIS A 86 14.43 -5.42 0.22
N SER A 87 13.71 -4.72 1.10
CA SER A 87 12.37 -5.12 1.54
C SER A 87 11.33 -5.17 0.41
N ASN A 88 11.52 -4.37 -0.65
CA ASN A 88 10.68 -4.36 -1.85
C ASN A 88 11.32 -5.10 -3.04
N LEU A 89 12.45 -5.80 -2.85
CA LEU A 89 13.11 -6.54 -3.93
C LEU A 89 13.11 -8.05 -3.66
N LEU A 90 13.57 -8.43 -2.47
CA LEU A 90 13.79 -9.84 -2.14
C LEU A 90 12.49 -10.66 -2.17
N PRO A 91 11.35 -10.22 -1.59
CA PRO A 91 10.14 -11.01 -1.62
C PRO A 91 9.67 -11.33 -3.05
N TRP A 92 9.69 -10.34 -3.94
CA TRP A 92 9.28 -10.53 -5.33
C TRP A 92 10.23 -11.44 -6.10
N ARG A 93 11.54 -11.31 -5.89
CA ARG A 93 12.54 -12.19 -6.50
C ARG A 93 12.32 -13.66 -6.12
N HIS A 94 11.98 -13.92 -4.86
CA HIS A 94 11.69 -15.28 -4.39
C HIS A 94 10.36 -15.83 -4.89
N TYR A 95 9.36 -14.96 -5.07
CA TYR A 95 8.02 -15.34 -5.52
C TYR A 95 7.91 -15.52 -7.05
N SER A 96 8.77 -14.86 -7.82
CA SER A 96 8.74 -14.84 -9.28
C SER A 96 9.20 -16.14 -9.95
N GLU A 97 8.65 -16.43 -11.13
CA GLU A 97 9.22 -17.38 -12.10
C GLU A 97 10.44 -16.78 -12.80
N ARG A 98 10.28 -15.53 -13.26
CA ARG A 98 11.31 -14.71 -13.88
C ARG A 98 11.18 -13.30 -13.32
N TRP A 99 12.29 -12.61 -13.18
CA TRP A 99 12.29 -11.22 -12.77
C TRP A 99 13.25 -10.36 -13.58
N TYR A 100 12.87 -9.11 -13.77
CA TYR A 100 13.61 -8.12 -14.54
C TYR A 100 13.72 -6.82 -13.76
N ARG A 101 14.81 -6.08 -13.98
CA ARG A 101 14.99 -4.74 -13.42
C ARG A 101 14.97 -3.73 -14.56
N VAL A 102 14.11 -2.73 -14.43
CA VAL A 102 14.04 -1.61 -15.38
C VAL A 102 15.30 -0.76 -15.26
N ALA A 103 15.82 -0.32 -16.40
CA ALA A 103 16.95 0.60 -16.50
C ALA A 103 16.59 2.02 -16.00
N MET A 104 17.62 2.79 -15.67
CA MET A 104 17.48 4.22 -15.39
C MET A 104 17.57 5.01 -16.69
N SER A 105 16.77 6.07 -16.79
CA SER A 105 16.97 7.15 -17.76
C SER A 105 18.25 7.94 -17.45
N SER A 106 18.69 8.79 -18.37
CA SER A 106 19.91 9.60 -18.20
C SER A 106 19.83 10.60 -17.04
N ASP A 107 18.63 11.01 -16.63
CA ASP A 107 18.35 11.85 -15.47
C ASP A 107 18.22 11.05 -14.15
N GLY A 108 18.38 9.73 -14.21
CA GLY A 108 18.25 8.80 -13.09
C GLY A 108 16.81 8.42 -12.74
N SER A 109 15.81 8.88 -13.49
CA SER A 109 14.43 8.41 -13.36
C SER A 109 14.25 6.98 -13.92
N VAL A 110 13.06 6.40 -13.75
CA VAL A 110 12.71 5.12 -14.36
C VAL A 110 12.62 5.28 -15.88
N SER A 111 13.30 4.42 -16.64
CA SER A 111 13.16 4.39 -18.10
C SER A 111 11.83 3.76 -18.51
N LEU A 112 10.85 4.59 -18.90
CA LEU A 112 9.57 4.11 -19.43
C LEU A 112 9.73 3.31 -20.73
N ALA A 113 10.72 3.66 -21.56
CA ALA A 113 11.00 2.93 -22.79
C ALA A 113 11.49 1.50 -22.52
N ASP A 114 12.40 1.34 -21.56
CA ASP A 114 12.89 0.01 -21.14
C ASP A 114 11.78 -0.81 -20.46
N LEU A 115 10.96 -0.16 -19.63
CA LEU A 115 9.76 -0.82 -19.06
C LEU A 115 8.80 -1.30 -20.15
N GLU A 116 8.53 -0.47 -21.16
CA GLU A 116 7.65 -0.83 -22.29
C GLU A 116 8.23 -1.99 -23.10
N GLU A 117 9.55 -2.00 -23.35
CA GLU A 117 10.22 -3.11 -24.05
C GLU A 117 10.05 -4.43 -23.28
N LEU A 118 10.31 -4.42 -21.97
CA LEU A 118 10.12 -5.60 -21.10
C LEU A 118 8.66 -6.08 -21.10
N LEU A 119 7.70 -5.17 -20.97
CA LEU A 119 6.27 -5.48 -21.03
C LEU A 119 5.88 -6.06 -22.39
N CYS A 120 6.32 -5.44 -23.48
CA CYS A 120 6.05 -5.89 -24.84
C CYS A 120 6.59 -7.31 -25.10
N LYS A 121 7.79 -7.60 -24.59
CA LYS A 121 8.42 -8.91 -24.69
C LYS A 121 7.71 -9.98 -23.87
N GLU A 122 7.42 -9.70 -22.59
CA GLU A 122 6.91 -10.72 -21.66
C GLU A 122 5.40 -10.94 -21.77
N THR A 123 4.62 -9.95 -22.19
CA THR A 123 3.15 -10.05 -22.29
C THR A 123 2.68 -11.24 -23.13
N PRO A 124 3.14 -11.45 -24.39
CA PRO A 124 2.70 -12.59 -25.18
C PRO A 124 3.14 -13.93 -24.56
N ILE A 125 4.33 -14.00 -23.97
CA ILE A 125 4.86 -15.21 -23.31
C ILE A 125 3.99 -15.57 -22.11
N CYS A 126 3.73 -14.59 -21.23
CA CYS A 126 2.91 -14.76 -20.04
C CYS A 126 1.48 -15.17 -20.38
N LYS A 127 0.91 -14.66 -21.48
CA LYS A 127 -0.41 -15.09 -21.96
C LYS A 127 -0.43 -16.57 -22.36
N MET A 128 0.59 -17.04 -23.08
CA MET A 128 0.70 -18.46 -23.46
C MET A 128 0.93 -19.37 -22.24
N GLU A 129 1.71 -18.91 -21.27
CA GLU A 129 2.01 -19.66 -20.04
C GLU A 129 0.93 -19.49 -18.96
N ASN A 130 -0.12 -18.72 -19.22
CA ASN A 130 -1.17 -18.37 -18.27
C ASN A 130 -0.59 -17.85 -16.93
N ARG A 131 0.31 -16.87 -17.04
CA ARG A 131 0.99 -16.16 -15.95
C ARG A 131 0.63 -14.69 -15.98
N LYS A 132 0.64 -14.05 -14.80
CA LYS A 132 0.46 -12.60 -14.70
C LYS A 132 1.82 -11.91 -14.62
N ILE A 133 1.91 -10.71 -15.19
CA ILE A 133 3.03 -9.80 -14.97
C ILE A 133 2.68 -8.89 -13.79
N LEU A 134 3.60 -8.81 -12.82
CA LEU A 134 3.52 -7.89 -11.70
C LEU A 134 4.65 -6.88 -11.82
N VAL A 135 4.34 -5.60 -11.68
CA VAL A 135 5.31 -4.51 -11.68
C VAL A 135 5.36 -3.92 -10.27
N CYS A 136 6.55 -3.83 -9.69
CA CYS A 136 6.74 -3.40 -8.31
C CYS A 136 7.83 -2.31 -8.26
N MET A 137 7.47 -1.09 -7.86
CA MET A 137 8.41 0.03 -7.92
C MET A 137 8.39 0.89 -6.67
N ASN A 138 9.53 1.43 -6.29
CA ASN A 138 9.60 2.52 -5.34
C ASN A 138 8.98 3.79 -5.95
N ALA A 139 8.14 4.50 -5.19
CA ALA A 139 7.63 5.82 -5.59
C ALA A 139 8.71 6.92 -5.50
N ALA A 140 9.75 6.69 -4.70
CA ALA A 140 10.95 7.53 -4.66
C ALA A 140 12.18 6.70 -4.26
N SER A 141 13.33 7.02 -4.84
CA SER A 141 14.62 6.44 -4.43
C SER A 141 14.97 6.87 -2.99
N ASN A 142 15.29 5.90 -2.14
CA ASN A 142 15.74 6.17 -0.76
C ASN A 142 17.18 6.70 -0.67
N VAL A 143 17.92 6.68 -1.78
CA VAL A 143 19.32 7.13 -1.85
C VAL A 143 19.40 8.51 -2.49
N THR A 144 18.72 8.72 -3.62
CA THR A 144 18.83 9.94 -4.42
C THR A 144 17.64 10.88 -4.25
N GLY A 145 16.53 10.43 -3.68
CA GLY A 145 15.29 11.21 -3.56
C GLY A 145 14.52 11.40 -4.87
N ILE A 146 15.03 10.88 -5.99
CA ILE A 146 14.37 10.96 -7.31
C ILE A 146 12.98 10.32 -7.21
N LEU A 147 11.97 11.06 -7.66
CA LEU A 147 10.58 10.62 -7.71
C LEU A 147 10.29 9.84 -8.99
N THR A 148 9.53 8.76 -8.86
CA THR A 148 8.98 8.02 -9.98
C THR A 148 7.72 8.74 -10.49
N ASP A 149 7.58 8.92 -11.80
CA ASP A 149 6.30 9.31 -12.41
C ASP A 149 5.32 8.12 -12.33
N VAL A 150 4.68 7.99 -11.17
CA VAL A 150 3.81 6.86 -10.84
C VAL A 150 2.60 6.77 -11.76
N ASP A 151 2.09 7.90 -12.27
CA ASP A 151 0.92 7.92 -13.14
C ASP A 151 1.28 7.46 -14.56
N ALA A 152 2.46 7.86 -15.06
CA ALA A 152 3.02 7.32 -16.30
C ALA A 152 3.16 5.81 -16.27
N VAL A 153 3.81 5.32 -15.20
CA VAL A 153 4.06 3.89 -15.01
C VAL A 153 2.73 3.14 -14.91
N CYS A 154 1.76 3.61 -14.11
CA CYS A 154 0.43 2.99 -14.03
C CYS A 154 -0.23 2.88 -15.40
N SER A 155 -0.23 3.98 -16.17
CA SER A 155 -0.86 3.96 -17.47
C SER A 155 -0.19 2.98 -18.43
N LEU A 156 1.14 2.92 -18.43
CA LEU A 156 1.89 2.02 -19.29
C LEU A 156 1.61 0.55 -18.91
N VAL A 157 1.79 0.21 -17.63
CA VAL A 157 1.60 -1.17 -17.13
C VAL A 157 0.20 -1.69 -17.40
N HIS A 158 -0.83 -0.87 -17.18
CA HIS A 158 -2.22 -1.27 -17.44
C HIS A 158 -2.56 -1.46 -18.92
N ALA A 159 -1.83 -0.85 -19.85
CA ALA A 159 -2.03 -1.09 -21.28
C ALA A 159 -1.63 -2.52 -21.69
N TYR A 160 -0.77 -3.16 -20.90
CA TYR A 160 -0.29 -4.53 -21.11
C TYR A 160 -1.03 -5.58 -20.26
N ASP A 161 -2.13 -5.21 -19.61
CA ASP A 161 -2.87 -6.10 -18.68
C ASP A 161 -1.96 -6.69 -17.59
N ALA A 162 -1.09 -5.86 -17.01
CA ALA A 162 -0.24 -6.19 -15.87
C ALA A 162 -0.73 -5.44 -14.61
N TYR A 163 -0.30 -5.91 -13.43
CA TYR A 163 -0.59 -5.22 -12.16
C TYR A 163 0.59 -4.34 -11.72
N ILE A 164 0.31 -3.21 -11.06
CA ILE A 164 1.31 -2.26 -10.57
C ILE A 164 1.20 -2.00 -9.07
N PHE A 165 2.29 -2.21 -8.35
CA PHE A 165 2.41 -1.99 -6.91
C PHE A 165 3.52 -0.96 -6.60
N PHE A 166 3.23 0.00 -5.73
CA PHE A 166 4.22 1.01 -5.33
C PHE A 166 4.60 0.96 -3.85
N ASP A 167 5.90 0.91 -3.59
CA ASP A 167 6.46 1.18 -2.27
C ASP A 167 6.62 2.69 -2.07
N TYR A 168 5.78 3.24 -1.20
CA TYR A 168 5.79 4.63 -0.80
C TYR A 168 6.59 4.86 0.48
N ALA A 169 7.33 3.89 1.04
CA ALA A 169 8.02 4.06 2.33
C ALA A 169 8.87 5.33 2.39
N THR A 170 9.64 5.63 1.35
CA THR A 170 10.46 6.84 1.28
C THR A 170 9.63 8.07 0.93
N ALA A 171 8.69 7.96 -0.01
CA ALA A 171 7.98 9.10 -0.58
C ALA A 171 6.85 9.62 0.32
N ALA A 172 6.14 8.71 1.01
CA ALA A 172 4.89 8.99 1.72
C ALA A 172 4.95 10.16 2.72
N PRO A 173 6.05 10.38 3.48
CA PRO A 173 6.17 11.54 4.37
C PRO A 173 6.19 12.88 3.63
N TYR A 174 6.63 12.91 2.37
CA TYR A 174 6.96 14.15 1.65
C TYR A 174 6.01 14.47 0.51
N VAL A 175 5.45 13.46 -0.16
CA VAL A 175 4.65 13.68 -1.38
C VAL A 175 3.15 13.50 -1.15
N LYS A 176 2.32 14.06 -2.03
CA LYS A 176 0.90 13.68 -2.10
C LYS A 176 0.79 12.26 -2.62
N ILE A 177 0.02 11.43 -1.93
CA ILE A 177 -0.26 10.06 -2.34
C ILE A 177 -1.65 10.04 -2.94
N ASP A 178 -1.78 9.45 -4.12
CA ASP A 178 -3.05 9.37 -4.82
C ASP A 178 -3.26 7.97 -5.42
N MET A 179 -4.06 7.17 -4.73
CA MET A 179 -4.39 5.79 -5.10
C MET A 179 -5.23 5.72 -6.38
N ASN A 180 -6.04 6.76 -6.64
CA ASN A 180 -7.01 6.79 -7.74
C ASN A 180 -6.94 8.11 -8.52
N PRO A 181 -5.83 8.40 -9.22
CA PRO A 181 -5.72 9.56 -10.07
C PRO A 181 -6.80 9.55 -11.16
N VAL A 182 -7.38 10.73 -11.42
CA VAL A 182 -8.33 10.95 -12.51
C VAL A 182 -7.86 12.18 -13.25
N TRP A 183 -7.70 12.09 -14.58
CA TRP A 183 -7.53 13.28 -15.40
C TRP A 183 -8.87 13.95 -15.62
N CYS A 184 -8.94 15.26 -15.34
CA CYS A 184 -10.04 16.09 -15.82
C CYS A 184 -9.86 16.39 -17.31
N GLU A 185 -8.62 16.67 -17.73
CA GLU A 185 -8.19 16.79 -19.13
C GLU A 185 -6.86 16.08 -19.31
N ARG A 186 -6.71 15.30 -20.39
CA ARG A 186 -5.47 14.58 -20.67
C ARG A 186 -4.45 15.57 -21.24
N PRO A 187 -3.25 15.72 -20.64
CA PRO A 187 -2.24 16.62 -21.16
C PRO A 187 -1.89 16.26 -22.61
N ALA A 188 -1.98 17.22 -23.53
CA ALA A 188 -1.78 17.00 -24.96
C ALA A 188 -0.36 16.53 -25.32
N ASN A 189 0.61 16.83 -24.44
CA ASN A 189 2.01 16.44 -24.54
C ASN A 189 2.31 15.05 -23.97
N ILE A 190 1.31 14.32 -23.48
CA ILE A 190 1.53 13.04 -22.80
C ILE A 190 0.76 11.90 -23.47
N ALA A 191 1.52 11.08 -24.20
CA ALA A 191 1.03 9.92 -24.95
C ALA A 191 0.98 8.64 -24.09
N TYR A 192 0.40 8.66 -22.88
CA TYR A 192 0.26 7.40 -22.16
C TYR A 192 -0.79 6.45 -22.77
N PRO A 193 -0.52 5.15 -22.88
CA PRO A 193 -1.35 4.24 -23.68
C PRO A 193 -2.71 3.89 -23.04
N SER A 194 -2.91 4.17 -21.75
CA SER A 194 -4.14 3.87 -21.01
C SER A 194 -4.69 5.12 -20.32
N LYS A 195 -5.97 5.08 -19.92
CA LYS A 195 -6.57 6.08 -19.01
C LYS A 195 -6.60 5.60 -17.55
N LYS A 196 -6.13 4.37 -17.29
CA LYS A 196 -6.12 3.77 -15.95
C LYS A 196 -4.84 4.19 -15.21
N LEU A 197 -4.99 5.17 -14.32
CA LEU A 197 -3.88 5.73 -13.52
C LEU A 197 -3.87 5.24 -12.07
N TYR A 198 -4.93 4.54 -11.65
CA TYR A 198 -5.02 3.99 -10.31
C TYR A 198 -3.82 3.08 -10.03
N LYS A 199 -3.46 2.92 -8.77
CA LYS A 199 -2.47 1.93 -8.36
C LYS A 199 -3.22 0.65 -7.98
N ASP A 200 -2.71 -0.52 -8.31
CA ASP A 200 -3.36 -1.77 -7.87
C ASP A 200 -3.11 -2.00 -6.38
N ALA A 201 -1.91 -1.63 -5.90
CA ALA A 201 -1.61 -1.50 -4.49
C ALA A 201 -0.56 -0.41 -4.24
N ILE A 202 -0.65 0.22 -3.09
CA ILE A 202 0.42 1.04 -2.51
C ILE A 202 0.66 0.61 -1.08
N PHE A 203 1.87 0.81 -0.59
CA PHE A 203 2.17 0.54 0.81
C PHE A 203 3.25 1.46 1.33
N PHE A 204 3.21 1.72 2.63
CA PHE A 204 4.18 2.58 3.29
C PHE A 204 4.36 2.20 4.76
N SER A 205 5.45 2.72 5.33
CA SER A 205 5.78 2.53 6.74
C SER A 205 5.50 3.81 7.52
N GLY A 206 4.56 3.77 8.46
CA GLY A 206 4.21 4.97 9.23
C GLY A 206 5.38 5.52 10.06
N HIS A 207 6.33 4.67 10.48
CA HIS A 207 7.49 5.09 11.29
C HIS A 207 8.46 6.05 10.59
N LYS A 208 8.34 6.21 9.27
CA LYS A 208 9.14 7.17 8.50
C LYS A 208 8.56 8.59 8.50
N PHE A 209 7.34 8.76 9.00
CA PHE A 209 6.71 10.07 9.10
C PHE A 209 7.07 10.77 10.42
N ILE A 210 6.96 12.09 10.43
CA ILE A 210 7.14 12.89 11.66
C ILE A 210 6.09 12.48 12.71
N GLY A 211 6.56 12.04 13.87
CA GLY A 211 5.69 11.53 14.94
C GLY A 211 5.22 10.08 14.73
N GLY A 212 5.73 9.41 13.70
CA GLY A 212 5.40 8.02 13.36
C GLY A 212 6.14 6.90 14.10
N PRO A 213 7.23 7.07 14.89
CA PRO A 213 7.85 5.92 15.57
C PRO A 213 6.82 5.06 16.32
N GLN A 214 6.94 3.72 16.23
CA GLN A 214 5.96 2.72 16.70
C GLN A 214 4.55 2.80 16.06
N SER A 215 4.43 3.33 14.86
CA SER A 215 3.20 3.22 14.07
C SER A 215 3.24 2.00 13.14
N SER A 216 2.06 1.48 12.83
CA SER A 216 1.86 0.35 11.92
C SER A 216 2.26 0.69 10.47
N GLY A 217 2.61 -0.35 9.72
CA GLY A 217 2.65 -0.30 8.25
C GLY A 217 1.24 -0.29 7.68
N VAL A 218 1.10 0.22 6.46
CA VAL A 218 -0.19 0.27 5.77
C VAL A 218 -0.06 -0.33 4.37
N LEU A 219 -0.99 -1.21 4.03
CA LEU A 219 -1.27 -1.67 2.68
C LEU A 219 -2.61 -1.10 2.22
N ILE A 220 -2.63 -0.43 1.07
CA ILE A 220 -3.86 -0.04 0.37
C ILE A 220 -3.89 -0.79 -0.94
N VAL A 221 -4.93 -1.58 -1.18
CA VAL A 221 -4.97 -2.53 -2.31
C VAL A 221 -6.38 -2.63 -2.88
N LYS A 222 -6.49 -2.84 -4.20
CA LYS A 222 -7.77 -3.11 -4.84
C LYS A 222 -8.40 -4.39 -4.30
N LYS A 223 -9.66 -4.31 -3.85
CA LYS A 223 -10.39 -5.45 -3.26
C LYS A 223 -10.51 -6.65 -4.20
N ASN A 224 -10.48 -6.43 -5.52
CA ASN A 224 -10.49 -7.49 -6.51
C ASN A 224 -9.22 -8.37 -6.48
N LEU A 225 -8.10 -7.87 -5.97
CA LEU A 225 -6.86 -8.64 -5.76
C LEU A 225 -6.91 -9.49 -4.49
N LEU A 226 -7.85 -9.23 -3.59
CA LEU A 226 -8.06 -9.97 -2.35
C LEU A 226 -9.15 -11.04 -2.46
N LYS A 227 -9.60 -11.40 -3.68
CA LYS A 227 -10.72 -12.33 -3.85
C LYS A 227 -10.47 -13.70 -3.21
N HIS A 228 -9.23 -14.20 -3.24
CA HIS A 228 -8.90 -15.48 -2.61
C HIS A 228 -9.11 -15.48 -1.09
N SER A 229 -9.03 -14.30 -0.46
CA SER A 229 -9.29 -14.23 0.97
C SER A 229 -10.71 -14.55 1.36
N GLN A 230 -11.66 -14.58 0.41
CA GLN A 230 -13.01 -15.07 0.66
C GLN A 230 -13.01 -16.55 1.09
N ASP A 231 -12.10 -17.35 0.54
CA ASP A 231 -11.97 -18.77 0.86
C ASP A 231 -11.14 -18.98 2.13
N CYS A 232 -10.02 -18.27 2.24
CA CYS A 232 -9.14 -18.28 3.41
C CYS A 232 -8.28 -17.01 3.42
N PRO A 233 -8.34 -16.16 4.46
CA PRO A 233 -7.42 -15.03 4.58
C PRO A 233 -5.98 -15.51 4.74
N GLU A 234 -5.02 -14.62 4.49
CA GLU A 234 -3.58 -14.94 4.63
C GLU A 234 -3.23 -15.51 6.01
N MET A 235 -3.83 -14.96 7.06
CA MET A 235 -3.72 -15.46 8.41
C MET A 235 -5.12 -15.75 8.97
N PRO A 236 -5.62 -16.99 8.90
CA PRO A 236 -6.90 -17.32 9.53
C PRO A 236 -6.75 -17.32 11.05
N GLY A 237 -7.71 -16.72 11.76
CA GLY A 237 -7.66 -16.65 13.22
C GLY A 237 -8.84 -15.92 13.84
N GLY A 238 -8.75 -15.69 15.16
CA GLY A 238 -9.76 -14.92 15.89
C GLY A 238 -9.96 -13.54 15.25
N GLY A 239 -11.22 -13.08 15.17
CA GLY A 239 -11.56 -11.81 14.53
C GLY A 239 -11.76 -11.86 13.02
N THR A 240 -11.37 -12.94 12.32
CA THR A 240 -11.56 -13.08 10.86
C THR A 240 -12.82 -13.84 10.47
N VAL A 241 -13.42 -14.56 11.42
CA VAL A 241 -14.50 -15.51 11.21
C VAL A 241 -15.85 -14.91 11.61
N PHE A 242 -16.87 -15.16 10.80
CA PHE A 242 -18.26 -14.89 11.12
C PHE A 242 -18.86 -16.04 11.94
N LEU A 243 -18.60 -17.29 11.53
CA LEU A 243 -19.10 -18.49 12.19
C LEU A 243 -18.04 -19.59 12.15
N VAL A 244 -17.87 -20.31 13.26
CA VAL A 244 -17.01 -21.49 13.35
C VAL A 244 -17.80 -22.63 13.98
N SER A 245 -17.80 -23.77 13.31
CA SER A 245 -18.30 -25.04 13.82
C SER A 245 -17.13 -26.01 14.05
N ARG A 246 -17.43 -27.26 14.44
CA ARG A 246 -16.37 -28.29 14.59
C ARG A 246 -15.74 -28.70 13.26
N SER A 247 -16.43 -28.49 12.14
CA SER A 247 -16.03 -28.99 10.82
C SER A 247 -15.94 -27.92 9.74
N GLU A 248 -16.48 -26.73 10.00
CA GLU A 248 -16.61 -25.67 9.00
C GLU A 248 -16.34 -24.30 9.62
N GLN A 249 -15.93 -23.36 8.77
CA GLN A 249 -15.76 -21.96 9.13
C GLN A 249 -16.23 -21.08 7.98
N PHE A 250 -16.85 -19.96 8.34
CA PHE A 250 -17.27 -18.92 7.42
C PHE A 250 -16.56 -17.63 7.82
N TYR A 251 -15.81 -17.05 6.88
CA TYR A 251 -15.08 -15.80 7.13
C TYR A 251 -15.97 -14.56 7.01
N LEU A 252 -15.54 -13.45 7.61
CA LEU A 252 -16.23 -12.18 7.53
C LEU A 252 -16.35 -11.69 6.08
N SER A 253 -17.47 -11.08 5.72
CA SER A 253 -17.67 -10.51 4.38
C SER A 253 -16.79 -9.27 4.15
N ASP A 254 -16.63 -8.44 5.19
CA ASP A 254 -15.73 -7.28 5.17
C ASP A 254 -14.28 -7.73 5.04
N VAL A 255 -13.66 -7.33 3.93
CA VAL A 255 -12.32 -7.78 3.55
C VAL A 255 -11.23 -7.28 4.49
N GLU A 256 -11.38 -6.06 5.02
CA GLU A 256 -10.36 -5.50 5.90
C GLU A 256 -10.34 -6.20 7.26
N SER A 257 -11.53 -6.42 7.85
CA SER A 257 -11.66 -7.17 9.09
C SER A 257 -11.20 -8.62 8.91
N ARG A 258 -11.48 -9.21 7.74
CA ARG A 258 -11.05 -10.57 7.39
C ARG A 258 -9.52 -10.70 7.27
N GLU A 259 -8.83 -9.66 6.81
CA GLU A 259 -7.37 -9.67 6.62
C GLU A 259 -6.56 -9.27 7.87
N GLU A 260 -7.20 -8.79 8.93
CA GLU A 260 -6.57 -8.31 10.17
C GLU A 260 -6.84 -9.26 11.33
N ALA A 261 -6.29 -10.48 11.23
CA ALA A 261 -6.50 -11.52 12.23
C ALA A 261 -5.84 -11.23 13.58
N GLY A 262 -6.46 -11.75 14.64
CA GLY A 262 -5.98 -11.63 16.00
C GLY A 262 -6.34 -10.29 16.64
N THR A 263 -5.68 -9.98 17.75
CA THR A 263 -5.79 -8.64 18.34
C THR A 263 -4.85 -7.71 17.57
N PRO A 264 -5.37 -6.63 16.96
CA PRO A 264 -4.54 -5.75 16.15
C PRO A 264 -3.55 -4.95 17.01
N ALA A 265 -2.56 -4.34 16.36
CA ALA A 265 -1.64 -3.39 16.98
C ALA A 265 -2.34 -2.03 17.20
N ILE A 266 -3.39 -2.01 18.03
CA ILE A 266 -4.38 -0.92 18.14
C ILE A 266 -3.71 0.46 18.31
N ILE A 267 -2.76 0.59 19.24
CA ILE A 267 -2.08 1.87 19.49
C ILE A 267 -1.23 2.29 18.30
N GLU A 268 -0.58 1.34 17.63
CA GLU A 268 0.24 1.59 16.44
C GLU A 268 -0.63 2.04 15.26
N ASP A 269 -1.81 1.44 15.11
CA ASP A 269 -2.80 1.77 14.08
C ASP A 269 -3.35 3.19 14.29
N ILE A 270 -3.74 3.52 15.53
CA ILE A 270 -4.19 4.88 15.90
C ILE A 270 -3.08 5.90 15.63
N ARG A 271 -1.84 5.59 16.02
CA ARG A 271 -0.68 6.46 15.78
C ARG A 271 -0.43 6.69 14.30
N THR A 272 -0.65 5.67 13.46
CA THR A 272 -0.56 5.78 12.00
C THR A 272 -1.56 6.81 11.46
N GLY A 273 -2.82 6.72 11.86
CA GLY A 273 -3.86 7.69 11.50
C GLY A 273 -3.51 9.11 11.94
N LEU A 274 -3.11 9.30 13.20
CA LEU A 274 -2.73 10.62 13.72
C LEU A 274 -1.52 11.23 13.00
N THR A 275 -0.56 10.39 12.62
CA THR A 275 0.64 10.82 11.89
C THR A 275 0.30 11.26 10.47
N MET A 276 -0.57 10.52 9.78
CA MET A 276 -1.11 10.92 8.47
C MET A 276 -1.91 12.24 8.58
N LYS A 277 -2.72 12.38 9.64
CA LYS A 277 -3.48 13.62 9.90
C LYS A 277 -2.56 14.82 10.14
N LEU A 278 -1.45 14.62 10.87
CA LEU A 278 -0.45 15.66 11.10
C LEU A 278 0.16 16.12 9.77
N LYS A 279 0.58 15.18 8.92
CA LYS A 279 1.09 15.49 7.58
C LYS A 279 0.09 16.30 6.75
N GLN A 280 -1.18 15.89 6.73
CA GLN A 280 -2.23 16.60 5.99
C GLN A 280 -2.45 18.02 6.54
N THR A 281 -2.43 18.18 7.87
CA THR A 281 -2.57 19.50 8.53
C THR A 281 -1.41 20.44 8.22
N VAL A 282 -0.17 19.92 8.22
CA VAL A 282 1.02 20.73 7.87
C VAL A 282 0.99 21.09 6.39
N GLY A 283 0.56 20.17 5.53
CA GLY A 283 0.48 20.34 4.09
C GLY A 283 1.77 19.93 3.38
N VAL A 284 1.63 19.20 2.27
CA VAL A 284 2.76 18.72 1.46
C VAL A 284 3.60 19.88 0.93
N ASP A 285 2.97 20.95 0.45
CA ASP A 285 3.68 22.12 -0.09
C ASP A 285 4.57 22.79 0.97
N ASN A 286 4.09 22.88 2.21
CA ASN A 286 4.88 23.43 3.32
C ASN A 286 6.07 22.54 3.70
N ILE A 287 5.90 21.21 3.63
CA ILE A 287 6.98 20.26 3.87
C ILE A 287 8.05 20.43 2.78
N LEU A 288 7.65 20.37 1.51
CA LEU A 288 8.56 20.49 0.37
C LEU A 288 9.30 21.84 0.37
N ASN A 289 8.59 22.95 0.61
CA ASN A 289 9.21 24.28 0.70
C ASN A 289 10.29 24.34 1.80
N LYS A 290 10.06 23.69 2.95
CA LYS A 290 11.06 23.63 4.01
C LYS A 290 12.26 22.76 3.62
N GLU A 291 12.03 21.58 3.04
CA GLU A 291 13.10 20.70 2.58
C GLU A 291 13.99 21.39 1.54
N CYS A 292 13.40 22.08 0.56
CA CYS A 292 14.16 22.87 -0.42
C CYS A 292 15.02 23.95 0.24
N ASN A 293 14.48 24.69 1.22
CA ASN A 293 15.23 25.72 1.94
C ASN A 293 16.41 25.17 2.75
N PHE A 294 16.39 23.90 3.15
CA PHE A 294 17.52 23.27 3.85
C PHE A 294 18.62 22.80 2.89
N LEU A 295 18.29 22.58 1.62
CA LEU A 295 19.22 22.09 0.60
C LEU A 295 19.99 23.20 -0.13
N GLY A 296 19.66 24.48 0.11
CA GLY A 296 20.34 25.65 -0.45
C GLY A 296 19.67 26.17 -1.70
#